data_AF-A0A8J2M7A6-F1
#
_entry.id   AF-A0A8J2M7A6-F1
#
_cell.length_a   1.000
_cell.length_b   1.000
_cell.length_c   1.000
_cell.angle_alpha   90.00
_cell.angle_beta   90.00
_cell.angle_gamma   90.00
#
_symmetry.space_group_name_H-M   'P 1'
#
loop_
_entity.id
_entity.type
_entity.pdbx_description
1 polymer ?
#
loop_
_entity_poly.entity_id
_entity_poly.type
_entity_poly.pdbx_seq_one_letter_code
_entity_poly.pdbx_strand_id
1 'polypeptide(L)'
;MSYRTASDGFWTILLIPLAILLNDEERVFKSILVIVTFNSVVGYLVCVLVCRSLLFMVKPWKFSLLDILFCSWAAGSLGTFLLSTSLNDFLLLGDWIFRGFIDNTRAKLIVSWLALTAASIAFVIWKNMTAEATDTIDRKYFHFIMVLVCIPGVFLDFRLLYISSVAAVCAFVILEVIRLLRIEICHVPVGDMIENCVKIFRDSKDEGVTILTPVYLLAGCSLPFWLNLVDPRADVTNLTGPSVAAAFAGILSIGVGDTFASVGGLAFGKTKWKGSNKSVEGTLCSLVAQLLVIGALWASDLSSLGMTTVTSLVIAAVINAFVEAKTDQIDNLVLPLLTYDVIIGVEKALLWYYVQQRPI
;
A
#
# COMPACT_ATOMS: atom_id res chain seq x y z
N MET A 1 30.40 -8.48 18.24
CA MET A 1 29.84 -7.26 18.87
C MET A 1 29.57 -6.23 17.78
N SER A 2 28.31 -6.08 17.39
CA SER A 2 27.80 -4.96 16.59
C SER A 2 26.32 -4.87 16.93
N TYR A 3 26.02 -4.08 17.96
CA TYR A 3 24.66 -3.70 18.30
C TYR A 3 24.18 -2.75 17.21
N ARG A 4 23.36 -3.22 16.27
CA ARG A 4 22.50 -2.32 15.48
C ARG A 4 21.26 -2.04 16.32
N THR A 5 21.29 -0.88 16.95
CA THR A 5 20.24 -0.38 17.83
C THR A 5 19.01 0.01 17.03
N ALA A 6 17.85 -0.08 17.66
CA ALA A 6 16.51 0.23 17.14
C ALA A 6 16.28 1.69 16.68
N SER A 7 17.34 2.50 16.55
CA SER A 7 17.36 3.87 16.04
C SER A 7 17.48 3.97 14.51
N ASP A 8 17.82 2.87 13.84
CA ASP A 8 18.29 2.94 12.45
C ASP A 8 17.20 3.29 11.44
N GLY A 9 15.91 3.17 11.75
CA GLY A 9 14.81 3.44 10.81
C GLY A 9 14.64 4.93 10.45
N PHE A 10 14.87 5.83 11.40
CA PHE A 10 14.78 7.27 11.15
C PHE A 10 16.06 7.80 10.48
N TRP A 11 17.22 7.24 10.85
CA TRP A 11 18.51 7.60 10.27
C TRP A 11 18.76 6.96 8.89
N THR A 12 18.12 5.83 8.55
CA THR A 12 18.24 5.25 7.19
C THR A 12 17.70 6.19 6.13
N ILE A 13 16.57 6.86 6.38
CA ILE A 13 15.98 7.83 5.45
C ILE A 13 16.95 9.02 5.18
N LEU A 14 17.73 9.42 6.18
CA LEU A 14 18.68 10.54 6.10
C LEU A 14 20.10 10.13 5.64
N LEU A 15 20.48 8.86 5.77
CA LEU A 15 21.82 8.35 5.44
C LEU A 15 21.90 7.63 4.09
N ILE A 16 20.77 7.31 3.46
CA ILE A 16 20.71 6.81 2.08
C ILE A 16 21.51 7.69 1.10
N PRO A 17 21.46 9.04 1.15
CA PRO A 17 22.27 9.90 0.29
C PRO A 17 23.78 9.65 0.38
N LEU A 18 24.27 9.18 1.53
CA LEU A 18 25.71 8.99 1.79
C LEU A 18 26.21 7.59 1.37
N ALA A 19 25.32 6.60 1.33
CA ALA A 19 25.62 5.24 0.89
C ALA A 19 25.68 5.09 -0.65
N ILE A 20 25.25 6.12 -1.40
CA ILE A 20 25.12 6.18 -2.88
C ILE A 20 26.46 6.15 -3.65
N LEU A 21 27.60 6.04 -2.98
CA LEU A 21 28.92 6.22 -3.60
C LEU A 21 29.61 4.96 -4.17
N LEU A 22 29.01 3.76 -4.23
CA LEU A 22 29.77 2.54 -4.60
C LEU A 22 29.15 1.55 -5.62
N ASN A 23 29.50 1.72 -6.91
CA ASN A 23 29.60 0.71 -8.00
C ASN A 23 28.48 0.66 -9.08
N ASP A 24 28.78 0.03 -10.24
CA ASP A 24 28.15 0.31 -11.56
C ASP A 24 26.82 -0.41 -11.90
N GLU A 25 26.53 -1.62 -11.41
CA GLU A 25 25.15 -2.20 -11.52
C GLU A 25 24.16 -1.51 -10.55
N GLU A 26 24.71 -0.84 -9.54
CA GLU A 26 23.99 -0.04 -8.55
C GLU A 26 23.35 1.20 -9.19
N ARG A 27 23.74 1.63 -10.41
CA ARG A 27 23.20 2.86 -11.04
C ARG A 27 21.73 2.76 -11.43
N VAL A 28 21.29 1.68 -12.07
CA VAL A 28 19.87 1.48 -12.41
C VAL A 28 19.03 1.35 -11.14
N PHE A 29 19.58 0.68 -10.12
CA PHE A 29 18.94 0.56 -8.81
C PHE A 29 18.93 1.89 -8.05
N LYS A 30 19.96 2.74 -8.17
CA LYS A 30 20.00 4.11 -7.63
C LYS A 30 18.94 5.00 -8.28
N SER A 31 18.76 4.91 -9.60
CA SER A 31 17.69 5.63 -10.30
C SER A 31 16.32 5.17 -9.80
N ILE A 32 16.10 3.86 -9.68
CA ILE A 32 14.86 3.28 -9.13
C ILE A 32 14.66 3.71 -7.67
N LEU A 33 15.68 3.67 -6.82
CA LEU A 33 15.62 4.04 -5.40
C LEU A 33 15.37 5.54 -5.19
N VAL A 34 15.93 6.39 -6.06
CA VAL A 34 15.65 7.83 -6.10
C VAL A 34 14.21 8.09 -6.55
N ILE A 35 13.74 7.37 -7.56
CA ILE A 35 12.34 7.41 -8.02
C ILE A 35 11.40 6.89 -6.92
N VAL A 36 11.76 5.81 -6.21
CA VAL A 36 11.08 5.19 -5.06
C VAL A 36 11.00 6.18 -3.89
N THR A 37 12.09 6.87 -3.57
CA THR A 37 12.15 7.87 -2.50
C THR A 37 11.31 9.10 -2.86
N PHE A 38 11.39 9.55 -4.12
CA PHE A 38 10.49 10.56 -4.68
C PHE A 38 9.03 10.11 -4.65
N ASN A 39 8.76 8.84 -4.87
CA ASN A 39 7.43 8.25 -4.87
C ASN A 39 6.82 8.10 -3.46
N SER A 40 7.63 7.81 -2.44
CA SER A 40 7.20 7.91 -1.03
C SER A 40 6.95 9.37 -0.62
N VAL A 41 7.70 10.32 -1.18
CA VAL A 41 7.49 11.77 -1.02
C VAL A 41 6.23 12.24 -1.74
N VAL A 42 5.94 11.72 -2.94
CA VAL A 42 4.73 12.02 -3.70
C VAL A 42 3.50 11.41 -3.03
N GLY A 43 3.58 10.17 -2.51
CA GLY A 43 2.52 9.58 -1.69
C GLY A 43 2.20 10.37 -0.42
N TYR A 44 3.20 11.04 0.17
CA TYR A 44 3.03 11.95 1.31
C TYR A 44 2.51 13.34 0.88
N LEU A 45 2.97 13.89 -0.25
CA LEU A 45 2.42 15.08 -0.94
C LEU A 45 0.95 14.91 -1.29
N VAL A 46 0.57 13.74 -1.77
CA VAL A 46 -0.80 13.30 -1.99
C VAL A 46 -1.62 13.38 -0.71
N CYS A 47 -1.14 12.77 0.38
CA CYS A 47 -1.85 12.77 1.66
C CYS A 47 -2.06 14.19 2.17
N VAL A 48 -1.12 15.10 1.93
CA VAL A 48 -1.23 16.48 2.41
C VAL A 48 -1.89 17.45 1.44
N LEU A 49 -1.88 17.24 0.13
CA LEU A 49 -2.76 17.97 -0.79
C LEU A 49 -4.23 17.65 -0.51
N VAL A 50 -4.50 16.40 -0.13
CA VAL A 50 -5.78 15.95 0.38
C VAL A 50 -6.11 16.59 1.74
N CYS A 51 -5.22 16.54 2.73
CA CYS A 51 -5.42 17.23 4.02
C CYS A 51 -5.51 18.77 3.88
N ARG A 52 -4.86 19.36 2.88
CA ARG A 52 -4.87 20.80 2.59
C ARG A 52 -6.14 21.25 1.87
N SER A 53 -6.66 20.44 0.95
CA SER A 53 -8.00 20.64 0.37
C SER A 53 -9.06 20.67 1.47
N LEU A 54 -8.88 19.86 2.52
CA LEU A 54 -9.73 19.83 3.72
C LEU A 54 -9.56 21.08 4.61
N LEU A 55 -8.36 21.64 4.77
CA LEU A 55 -8.11 22.84 5.59
C LEU A 55 -8.48 24.17 4.91
N PHE A 56 -8.28 24.26 3.58
CA PHE A 56 -8.58 25.47 2.79
C PHE A 56 -10.10 25.74 2.72
N MET A 57 -10.90 24.68 2.70
CA MET A 57 -12.37 24.74 2.75
C MET A 57 -12.90 25.24 4.11
N VAL A 58 -12.11 25.14 5.18
CA VAL A 58 -12.55 25.47 6.55
C VAL A 58 -12.04 26.83 7.02
N LYS A 59 -10.77 27.22 6.77
CA LYS A 59 -10.21 28.55 7.11
C LYS A 59 -9.05 28.97 6.17
N PRO A 60 -9.28 29.80 5.14
CA PRO A 60 -8.28 30.09 4.10
C PRO A 60 -7.01 30.83 4.53
N TRP A 61 -6.96 31.37 5.76
CA TRP A 61 -5.96 32.37 6.18
C TRP A 61 -5.02 31.94 7.31
N LYS A 62 -5.10 30.68 7.78
CA LYS A 62 -4.26 30.22 8.90
C LYS A 62 -3.33 29.10 8.43
N PHE A 63 -2.11 29.46 8.07
CA PHE A 63 -1.02 28.48 7.96
C PHE A 63 -0.62 28.02 9.36
N SER A 64 -0.71 26.72 9.63
CA SER A 64 -0.14 26.12 10.83
C SER A 64 1.36 25.90 10.65
N LEU A 65 2.09 25.76 11.76
CA LEU A 65 3.51 25.39 11.74
C LEU A 65 3.73 24.06 11.02
N LEU A 66 2.80 23.10 11.15
CA LEU A 66 2.84 21.82 10.44
C LEU A 66 2.77 22.01 8.93
N ASP A 67 1.99 22.97 8.42
CA ASP A 67 1.87 23.25 6.99
C ASP A 67 3.18 23.81 6.41
N ILE A 68 3.87 24.65 7.17
CA ILE A 68 5.16 25.24 6.77
C ILE A 68 6.23 24.15 6.77
N LEU A 69 6.35 23.40 7.86
CA LEU A 69 7.30 22.28 7.96
C LEU A 69 7.08 21.26 6.85
N PHE A 70 5.82 21.00 6.51
CA PHE A 70 5.44 20.12 5.41
C PHE A 70 5.84 20.68 4.05
N CYS A 71 5.47 21.93 3.74
CA CYS A 71 5.80 22.54 2.44
C CYS A 71 7.31 22.64 2.25
N SER A 72 8.05 22.93 3.33
CA SER A 72 9.52 22.92 3.34
C SER A 72 10.08 21.51 3.10
N TRP A 73 9.51 20.47 3.71
CA TRP A 73 9.91 19.08 3.47
C TRP A 73 9.63 18.65 2.03
N ALA A 74 8.46 18.99 1.50
CA ALA A 74 8.06 18.69 0.13
C ALA A 74 8.94 19.40 -0.91
N ALA A 75 9.20 20.70 -0.72
CA ALA A 75 10.09 21.47 -1.57
C ALA A 75 11.54 20.96 -1.50
N GLY A 76 12.00 20.59 -0.30
CA GLY A 76 13.31 19.96 -0.09
C GLY A 76 13.40 18.61 -0.82
N SER A 77 12.36 17.80 -0.74
CA SER A 77 12.31 16.47 -1.38
C SER A 77 12.23 16.55 -2.91
N LEU A 78 11.44 17.48 -3.45
CA LEU A 78 11.41 17.80 -4.87
C LEU A 78 12.77 18.34 -5.34
N GLY A 79 13.39 19.23 -4.56
CA GLY A 79 14.73 19.75 -4.81
C GLY A 79 15.77 18.63 -4.83
N THR A 80 15.76 17.72 -3.86
CA THR A 80 16.66 16.56 -3.87
C THR A 80 16.44 15.68 -5.09
N PHE A 81 15.19 15.42 -5.49
CA PHE A 81 14.89 14.64 -6.69
C PHE A 81 15.41 15.29 -7.97
N LEU A 82 15.16 16.58 -8.15
CA LEU A 82 15.64 17.32 -9.33
C LEU A 82 17.17 17.40 -9.38
N LEU A 83 17.84 17.43 -8.22
CA LEU A 83 19.30 17.46 -8.12
C LEU A 83 19.94 16.07 -8.23
N SER A 84 19.22 15.00 -7.84
CA SER A 84 19.72 13.63 -7.85
C SER A 84 19.37 12.85 -9.11
N THR A 85 18.47 13.36 -9.94
CA THR A 85 17.95 12.63 -11.12
C THR A 85 18.41 13.31 -12.41
N SER A 86 19.19 12.59 -13.20
CA SER A 86 19.63 13.02 -14.52
C SER A 86 18.65 12.57 -15.61
N LEU A 87 18.71 13.19 -16.80
CA LEU A 87 17.96 12.73 -17.97
C LEU A 87 18.28 11.27 -18.33
N ASN A 88 19.52 10.82 -18.08
CA ASN A 88 19.92 9.44 -18.31
C ASN A 88 19.16 8.46 -17.40
N ASP A 89 18.81 8.85 -16.18
CA ASP A 89 18.04 8.01 -15.25
C ASP A 89 16.62 7.74 -15.79
N PHE A 90 16.00 8.75 -16.40
CA PHE A 90 14.71 8.60 -17.08
C PHE A 90 14.80 7.72 -18.33
N LEU A 91 15.86 7.87 -19.12
CA LEU A 91 16.08 7.04 -20.30
C LEU A 91 16.35 5.58 -19.92
N LEU A 92 17.10 5.33 -18.85
CA LEU A 92 17.35 3.99 -18.31
C LEU A 92 16.07 3.36 -17.76
N LEU A 93 15.23 4.13 -17.06
CA LEU A 93 13.92 3.66 -16.63
C LEU A 93 13.04 3.30 -17.84
N GLY A 94 13.00 4.16 -18.85
CA GLY A 94 12.25 3.93 -20.09
C GLY A 94 12.73 2.67 -20.82
N ASP A 95 14.04 2.48 -20.94
CA ASP A 95 14.66 1.29 -21.53
C ASP A 95 14.36 0.03 -20.71
N TRP A 96 14.41 0.09 -19.37
CA TRP A 96 14.05 -1.03 -18.50
C TRP A 96 12.58 -1.43 -18.61
N ILE A 97 11.67 -0.44 -18.69
CA ILE A 97 10.24 -0.68 -18.94
C ILE A 97 10.06 -1.31 -20.31
N PHE A 98 10.69 -0.75 -21.35
CA PHE A 98 10.55 -1.22 -22.73
C PHE A 98 11.11 -2.63 -22.93
N ARG A 99 12.31 -2.93 -22.39
CA ARG A 99 12.86 -4.29 -22.34
C ARG A 99 11.99 -5.20 -21.48
N GLY A 100 11.38 -4.66 -20.43
CA GLY A 100 10.41 -5.37 -19.59
C GLY A 100 9.16 -5.79 -20.35
N PHE A 101 8.68 -5.02 -21.34
CA PHE A 101 7.58 -5.44 -22.21
C PHE A 101 7.93 -6.63 -23.11
N ILE A 102 9.23 -6.85 -23.36
CA ILE A 102 9.73 -8.02 -24.11
C ILE A 102 9.80 -9.26 -23.21
N ASP A 103 9.82 -9.09 -21.87
CA ASP A 103 9.75 -10.20 -20.94
C ASP A 103 8.33 -10.77 -20.83
N ASN A 104 8.22 -12.09 -21.00
CA ASN A 104 6.94 -12.79 -21.00
C ASN A 104 6.22 -12.70 -19.64
N THR A 105 6.93 -12.59 -18.53
CA THR A 105 6.32 -12.53 -17.19
C THR A 105 5.74 -11.15 -16.92
N ARG A 106 6.52 -10.09 -17.15
CA ARG A 106 6.04 -8.70 -17.05
C ARG A 106 4.89 -8.40 -17.99
N ALA A 107 4.96 -8.86 -19.24
CA ALA A 107 3.86 -8.69 -20.19
C ALA A 107 2.57 -9.33 -19.69
N LYS A 108 2.64 -10.57 -19.15
CA LYS A 108 1.47 -11.25 -18.56
C LYS A 108 0.91 -10.49 -17.35
N LEU A 109 1.77 -9.99 -16.46
CA LEU A 109 1.36 -9.15 -15.32
C LEU A 109 0.62 -7.90 -15.80
N ILE A 110 1.21 -7.13 -16.71
CA ILE A 110 0.62 -5.88 -17.23
C ILE A 110 -0.73 -6.17 -17.90
N VAL A 111 -0.81 -7.18 -18.76
CA VAL A 111 -2.08 -7.57 -19.41
C VAL A 111 -3.12 -7.96 -18.37
N SER A 112 -2.74 -8.75 -17.35
CA SER A 112 -3.66 -9.14 -16.28
C SER A 112 -4.17 -7.94 -15.48
N TRP A 113 -3.31 -6.99 -15.15
CA TRP A 113 -3.67 -5.78 -14.41
C TRP A 113 -4.55 -4.83 -15.23
N LEU A 114 -4.29 -4.71 -16.54
CA LEU A 114 -5.16 -3.99 -17.45
C LEU A 114 -6.55 -4.63 -17.54
N ALA A 115 -6.61 -5.96 -17.58
CA ALA A 115 -7.89 -6.69 -17.56
C ALA A 115 -8.65 -6.48 -16.24
N LEU A 116 -7.98 -6.54 -15.10
CA LEU A 116 -8.59 -6.28 -13.78
C LEU A 116 -9.05 -4.82 -13.64
N THR A 117 -8.30 -3.88 -14.20
CA THR A 117 -8.67 -2.45 -14.25
C THR A 117 -9.91 -2.25 -15.12
N ALA A 118 -9.95 -2.86 -16.31
CA ALA A 118 -11.11 -2.81 -17.19
C ALA A 118 -12.35 -3.44 -16.54
N ALA A 119 -12.18 -4.57 -15.85
CA ALA A 119 -13.25 -5.19 -15.07
C ALA A 119 -13.76 -4.28 -13.95
N SER A 120 -12.86 -3.57 -13.27
CA SER A 120 -13.23 -2.61 -12.21
C SER A 120 -14.01 -1.42 -12.76
N ILE A 121 -13.59 -0.89 -13.91
CA ILE A 121 -14.31 0.19 -14.60
C ILE A 121 -15.71 -0.31 -15.03
N ALA A 122 -15.79 -1.51 -15.61
CA ALA A 122 -17.07 -2.10 -16.02
C ALA A 122 -18.01 -2.31 -14.82
N PHE A 123 -17.49 -2.77 -13.68
CA PHE A 123 -18.25 -2.89 -12.44
C PHE A 123 -18.80 -1.53 -11.96
N VAL A 124 -17.95 -0.49 -11.95
CA VAL A 124 -18.37 0.88 -11.58
C VAL A 124 -19.48 1.40 -12.50
N ILE A 125 -19.32 1.22 -13.82
CA ILE A 125 -20.33 1.65 -14.81
C ILE A 125 -21.64 0.88 -14.58
N TRP A 126 -21.57 -0.45 -14.50
CA TRP A 126 -22.73 -1.31 -14.26
C TRP A 126 -23.48 -0.91 -12.98
N LYS A 127 -22.76 -0.73 -11.86
CA LYS A 127 -23.37 -0.34 -10.58
C LYS A 127 -24.05 1.02 -10.69
N ASN A 128 -23.41 2.00 -11.35
CA ASN A 128 -24.04 3.31 -11.59
C ASN A 128 -25.30 3.22 -12.46
N MET A 129 -25.37 2.28 -13.42
CA MET A 129 -26.57 2.07 -14.24
C MET A 129 -27.74 1.46 -13.46
N THR A 130 -27.48 0.65 -12.43
CA THR A 130 -28.54 0.08 -11.59
C THR A 130 -29.22 1.10 -10.68
N ALA A 131 -28.55 2.23 -10.40
CA ALA A 131 -28.98 3.25 -9.42
C ALA A 131 -29.24 2.70 -8.00
N GLU A 132 -28.78 1.49 -7.70
CA GLU A 132 -28.87 0.88 -6.37
C GLU A 132 -27.78 1.43 -5.46
N ALA A 133 -28.14 1.68 -4.20
CA ALA A 133 -27.15 2.06 -3.19
C ALA A 133 -26.05 0.99 -3.08
N THR A 134 -24.81 1.43 -2.93
CA THR A 134 -23.66 0.55 -2.71
C THR A 134 -23.69 0.02 -1.29
N ASP A 135 -23.65 -1.30 -1.13
CA ASP A 135 -23.54 -1.91 0.19
C ASP A 135 -22.07 -2.13 0.60
N THR A 136 -21.85 -2.79 1.75
CA THR A 136 -20.48 -3.06 2.22
C THR A 136 -19.79 -4.12 1.37
N ILE A 137 -20.52 -5.07 0.78
CA ILE A 137 -19.96 -6.14 -0.06
C ILE A 137 -19.47 -5.57 -1.39
N ASP A 138 -20.22 -4.65 -2.00
CA ASP A 138 -19.84 -3.96 -3.23
C ASP A 138 -18.47 -3.27 -3.07
N ARG A 139 -18.16 -2.71 -1.89
CA ARG A 139 -16.84 -2.12 -1.61
C ARG A 139 -15.73 -3.16 -1.46
N LYS A 140 -16.05 -4.40 -1.06
CA LYS A 140 -15.08 -5.50 -0.96
C LYS A 140 -14.67 -6.06 -2.32
N TYR A 141 -15.43 -5.78 -3.38
CA TYR A 141 -14.99 -6.05 -4.76
C TYR A 141 -13.59 -5.45 -5.03
N PHE A 142 -13.37 -4.18 -4.69
CA PHE A 142 -12.07 -3.53 -4.92
C PHE A 142 -10.96 -4.09 -4.03
N HIS A 143 -11.28 -4.53 -2.81
CA HIS A 143 -10.31 -5.18 -1.93
C HIS A 143 -9.87 -6.52 -2.52
N PHE A 144 -10.80 -7.28 -3.09
CA PHE A 144 -10.50 -8.52 -3.80
C PHE A 144 -9.66 -8.27 -5.07
N ILE A 145 -9.99 -7.24 -5.87
CA ILE A 145 -9.16 -6.85 -7.02
C ILE A 145 -7.73 -6.52 -6.58
N MET A 146 -7.55 -5.80 -5.48
CA MET A 146 -6.22 -5.51 -4.94
C MET A 146 -5.45 -6.78 -4.57
N VAL A 147 -6.09 -7.79 -3.98
CA VAL A 147 -5.45 -9.08 -3.72
C VAL A 147 -4.98 -9.75 -5.01
N LEU A 148 -5.81 -9.74 -6.07
CA LEU A 148 -5.47 -10.30 -7.39
C LEU A 148 -4.35 -9.54 -8.12
N VAL A 149 -4.22 -8.23 -7.89
CA VAL A 149 -3.12 -7.43 -8.44
C VAL A 149 -1.83 -7.69 -7.66
N CYS A 150 -1.90 -7.62 -6.33
CA CYS A 150 -0.73 -7.63 -5.47
C CYS A 150 -0.08 -9.01 -5.34
N ILE A 151 -0.84 -10.10 -5.14
CA ILE A 151 -0.24 -11.42 -4.92
C ILE A 151 0.66 -11.85 -6.10
N PRO A 152 0.19 -11.85 -7.36
CA PRO A 152 1.04 -12.19 -8.50
C PRO A 152 2.20 -11.22 -8.65
N GLY A 153 1.99 -9.92 -8.39
CA GLY A 153 3.05 -8.92 -8.43
C GLY A 153 4.17 -9.20 -7.44
N VAL A 154 3.85 -9.58 -6.20
CA VAL A 154 4.84 -9.91 -5.17
C VAL A 154 5.71 -11.09 -5.57
N PHE A 155 5.11 -12.13 -6.17
CA PHE A 155 5.83 -13.35 -6.54
C PHE A 155 6.56 -13.28 -7.87
N LEU A 156 5.99 -12.59 -8.86
CA LEU A 156 6.49 -12.65 -10.24
C LEU A 156 7.40 -11.47 -10.59
N ASP A 157 7.08 -10.26 -10.13
CA ASP A 157 7.96 -9.09 -10.28
C ASP A 157 7.62 -7.98 -9.27
N PHE A 158 8.27 -8.06 -8.10
CA PHE A 158 8.09 -7.09 -7.02
C PHE A 158 8.49 -5.66 -7.43
N ARG A 159 9.48 -5.50 -8.31
CA ARG A 159 9.94 -4.16 -8.77
C ARG A 159 8.88 -3.50 -9.63
N LEU A 160 8.28 -4.26 -10.55
CA LEU A 160 7.18 -3.79 -11.37
C LEU A 160 5.97 -3.43 -10.49
N LEU A 161 5.59 -4.31 -9.55
CA LEU A 161 4.51 -4.03 -8.59
C LEU A 161 4.77 -2.74 -7.82
N TYR A 162 5.99 -2.55 -7.29
CA TYR A 162 6.39 -1.35 -6.58
C TYR A 162 6.13 -0.11 -7.44
N ILE A 163 6.74 -0.04 -8.62
CA ILE A 163 6.68 1.15 -9.48
C ILE A 163 5.25 1.42 -9.93
N SER A 164 4.53 0.38 -10.36
CA SER A 164 3.13 0.48 -10.79
C SER A 164 2.21 0.91 -9.67
N SER A 165 2.42 0.43 -8.44
CA SER A 165 1.60 0.81 -7.28
C SER A 165 1.71 2.29 -6.96
N VAL A 166 2.92 2.87 -7.05
CA VAL A 166 3.06 4.31 -6.83
C VAL A 166 2.43 5.10 -7.97
N ALA A 167 2.70 4.72 -9.22
CA ALA A 167 2.08 5.37 -10.37
C ALA A 167 0.54 5.37 -10.26
N ALA A 168 -0.04 4.26 -9.78
CA ALA A 168 -1.48 4.14 -9.55
C ALA A 168 -1.97 5.07 -8.43
N VAL A 169 -1.25 5.19 -7.30
CA VAL A 169 -1.62 6.14 -6.22
C VAL A 169 -1.58 7.58 -6.72
N CYS A 170 -0.52 7.95 -7.45
CA CYS A 170 -0.42 9.26 -8.08
C CYS A 170 -1.61 9.52 -9.03
N ALA A 171 -1.95 8.55 -9.86
CA ALA A 171 -3.07 8.65 -10.79
C ALA A 171 -4.41 8.86 -10.05
N PHE A 172 -4.68 8.08 -8.99
CA PHE A 172 -5.92 8.21 -8.20
C PHE A 172 -6.05 9.60 -7.57
N VAL A 173 -4.94 10.21 -7.20
CA VAL A 173 -4.95 11.53 -6.55
C VAL A 173 -5.11 12.63 -7.56
N ILE A 174 -4.49 12.50 -8.73
CA ILE A 174 -4.74 13.40 -9.85
C ILE A 174 -6.23 13.33 -10.23
N LEU A 175 -6.82 12.14 -10.30
CA LEU A 175 -8.25 11.97 -10.56
C LEU A 175 -9.12 12.62 -9.48
N GLU A 176 -8.75 12.49 -8.20
CA GLU A 176 -9.44 13.16 -7.10
C GLU A 176 -9.34 14.69 -7.20
N VAL A 177 -8.17 15.24 -7.56
CA VAL A 177 -7.98 16.67 -7.79
C VAL A 177 -8.83 17.15 -8.99
N ILE A 178 -8.85 16.40 -10.09
CA ILE A 178 -9.70 16.70 -11.27
C ILE A 178 -11.18 16.71 -10.86
N ARG A 179 -11.63 15.74 -10.06
CA ARG A 179 -13.00 15.67 -9.52
C ARG A 179 -13.31 16.88 -8.65
N LEU A 180 -12.45 17.20 -7.69
CA LEU A 180 -12.63 18.30 -6.74
C LEU A 180 -12.70 19.66 -7.43
N LEU A 181 -11.81 19.90 -8.38
CA LEU A 181 -11.73 21.15 -9.15
C LEU A 181 -12.72 21.21 -10.31
N ARG A 182 -13.50 20.14 -10.55
CA ARG A 182 -14.45 20.03 -11.66
C ARG A 182 -13.79 20.37 -13.01
N ILE A 183 -12.57 19.86 -13.23
CA ILE A 183 -11.77 20.20 -14.42
C ILE A 183 -12.45 19.70 -15.69
N GLU A 184 -12.52 20.59 -16.69
CA GLU A 184 -12.89 20.28 -18.06
C GLU A 184 -11.64 20.07 -18.93
N ILE A 185 -11.61 18.99 -19.71
CA ILE A 185 -10.50 18.69 -20.63
C ILE A 185 -11.08 18.66 -22.05
N CYS A 186 -10.63 19.55 -22.93
CA CYS A 186 -11.14 19.65 -24.31
C CYS A 186 -12.68 19.77 -24.38
N HIS A 187 -13.29 20.57 -23.50
CA HIS A 187 -14.75 20.73 -23.33
C HIS A 187 -15.50 19.47 -22.85
N VAL A 188 -14.78 18.44 -22.40
CA VAL A 188 -15.38 17.27 -21.73
C VAL A 188 -15.35 17.52 -20.22
N PRO A 189 -16.48 17.41 -19.50
CA PRO A 189 -16.56 17.66 -18.06
C PRO A 189 -16.03 16.46 -17.25
N VAL A 190 -14.72 16.21 -17.36
CA VAL A 190 -14.06 15.03 -16.77
C VAL A 190 -14.27 14.97 -15.25
N GLY A 191 -14.18 16.10 -14.55
CA GLY A 191 -14.42 16.15 -13.11
C GLY A 191 -15.83 15.69 -12.69
N ASP A 192 -16.86 16.08 -13.45
CA ASP A 192 -18.25 15.65 -13.21
C ASP A 192 -18.47 14.17 -13.54
N MET A 193 -17.82 13.68 -14.60
CA MET A 193 -17.86 12.26 -14.95
C MET A 193 -17.29 11.41 -13.82
N ILE A 194 -16.13 11.81 -13.26
CA ILE A 194 -15.53 11.11 -12.12
C ILE A 194 -16.47 11.17 -10.92
N GLU A 195 -16.99 12.36 -10.54
CA GLU A 195 -17.93 12.51 -9.42
C GLU A 195 -19.12 11.54 -9.56
N ASN A 196 -19.71 11.49 -10.75
CA ASN A 196 -20.86 10.63 -10.99
C ASN A 196 -20.52 9.15 -10.84
N CYS A 197 -19.33 8.73 -11.28
CA CYS A 197 -18.88 7.35 -11.11
C CYS A 197 -18.62 6.98 -9.64
N VAL A 198 -18.01 7.87 -8.86
CA VAL A 198 -17.53 7.53 -7.50
C VAL A 198 -18.54 7.85 -6.40
N LYS A 199 -19.47 8.79 -6.60
CA LYS A 199 -20.39 9.24 -5.54
C LYS A 199 -21.25 8.11 -4.95
N ILE A 200 -21.60 7.12 -5.76
CA ILE A 200 -22.43 5.97 -5.33
C ILE A 200 -21.69 5.07 -4.35
N PHE A 201 -20.36 5.13 -4.31
CA PHE A 201 -19.50 4.34 -3.43
C PHE A 201 -19.13 5.04 -2.12
N ARG A 202 -19.57 6.29 -1.91
CA ARG A 202 -19.32 7.02 -0.65
C ARG A 202 -19.94 6.29 0.53
N ASP A 203 -19.19 6.18 1.61
CA ASP A 203 -19.68 5.73 2.91
C ASP A 203 -19.44 6.79 4.00
N SER A 204 -19.67 6.44 5.26
CA SER A 204 -19.49 7.36 6.39
C SER A 204 -18.05 7.88 6.54
N LYS A 205 -17.06 7.23 5.91
CA LYS A 205 -15.66 7.66 5.91
C LYS A 205 -15.40 8.75 4.87
N ASP A 206 -16.27 8.88 3.86
CA ASP A 206 -16.18 9.86 2.76
C ASP A 206 -17.26 10.96 2.85
N GLU A 207 -17.75 11.26 4.05
CA GLU A 207 -18.71 12.35 4.32
C GLU A 207 -18.10 13.76 4.09
N GLY A 208 -16.77 13.83 3.97
CA GLY A 208 -16.05 15.05 3.66
C GLY A 208 -16.18 15.49 2.19
N VAL A 209 -15.45 16.56 1.87
CA VAL A 209 -15.33 17.10 0.50
C VAL A 209 -14.61 16.10 -0.41
N THR A 210 -13.68 15.35 0.17
CA THR A 210 -12.80 14.39 -0.52
C THR A 210 -13.33 12.97 -0.43
N ILE A 211 -13.09 12.17 -1.46
CA ILE A 211 -13.41 10.74 -1.51
C ILE A 211 -12.08 9.98 -1.53
N LEU A 212 -11.66 9.51 -0.37
CA LEU A 212 -10.29 9.04 -0.16
C LEU A 212 -10.20 7.55 0.08
N THR A 213 -11.31 6.89 0.38
CA THR A 213 -11.33 5.44 0.58
C THR A 213 -10.63 4.66 -0.55
N PRO A 214 -10.80 4.98 -1.86
CA PRO A 214 -10.07 4.28 -2.93
C PRO A 214 -8.55 4.54 -2.88
N VAL A 215 -8.13 5.76 -2.54
CA VAL A 215 -6.72 6.13 -2.37
C VAL A 215 -6.13 5.40 -1.17
N TYR A 216 -6.86 5.34 -0.06
CA TYR A 216 -6.45 4.69 1.17
C TYR A 216 -6.33 3.18 1.02
N LEU A 217 -7.24 2.53 0.29
CA LEU A 217 -7.13 1.11 -0.01
C LEU A 217 -5.87 0.81 -0.82
N LEU A 218 -5.66 1.56 -1.91
CA LEU A 218 -4.50 1.37 -2.78
C LEU A 218 -3.19 1.65 -2.03
N ALA A 219 -3.12 2.78 -1.32
CA ALA A 219 -1.96 3.14 -0.51
C ALA A 219 -1.74 2.15 0.65
N GLY A 220 -2.79 1.70 1.32
CA GLY A 220 -2.74 0.72 2.39
C GLY A 220 -2.13 -0.60 1.98
N CYS A 221 -2.55 -1.13 0.83
CA CYS A 221 -1.94 -2.32 0.24
C CYS A 221 -0.48 -2.08 -0.16
N SER A 222 -0.14 -0.86 -0.60
CA SER A 222 1.15 -0.55 -1.22
C SER A 222 2.24 -0.08 -0.25
N LEU A 223 1.86 0.57 0.84
CA LEU A 223 2.76 1.10 1.87
C LEU A 223 3.74 0.04 2.41
N PRO A 224 3.30 -1.19 2.74
CA PRO A 224 4.22 -2.25 3.14
C PRO A 224 5.25 -2.60 2.06
N PHE A 225 4.92 -2.50 0.77
CA PHE A 225 5.89 -2.69 -0.31
C PHE A 225 6.93 -1.56 -0.31
N TRP A 226 6.49 -0.34 -0.04
CA TRP A 226 7.35 0.85 -0.03
C TRP A 226 8.30 0.89 1.16
N LEU A 227 7.81 0.48 2.33
CA LEU A 227 8.57 0.43 3.58
C LEU A 227 9.55 -0.74 3.62
N ASN A 228 9.26 -1.82 2.89
CA ASN A 228 10.25 -2.85 2.59
C ASN A 228 11.27 -2.30 1.58
N LEU A 229 12.13 -1.41 2.06
CA LEU A 229 13.36 -1.03 1.39
C LEU A 229 14.19 -2.30 1.23
N VAL A 230 14.11 -2.89 0.05
CA VAL A 230 14.95 -4.01 -0.34
C VAL A 230 16.40 -3.54 -0.16
N ASP A 231 17.19 -4.29 0.62
CA ASP A 231 18.64 -4.07 0.68
C ASP A 231 19.14 -3.95 -0.77
N PRO A 232 19.81 -2.85 -1.15
CA PRO A 232 20.34 -2.67 -2.51
C PRO A 232 21.24 -3.80 -3.00
N ARG A 233 21.77 -4.61 -2.06
CA ARG A 233 22.61 -5.78 -2.30
C ARG A 233 21.84 -7.10 -2.28
N ALA A 234 20.60 -7.10 -1.77
CA ALA A 234 19.73 -8.26 -1.86
C ALA A 234 19.22 -8.37 -3.29
N ASP A 235 19.55 -9.48 -3.92
CA ASP A 235 19.02 -9.84 -5.21
C ASP A 235 17.49 -9.84 -5.12
N VAL A 236 16.85 -8.86 -5.77
CA VAL A 236 15.40 -8.66 -5.71
C VAL A 236 14.64 -9.83 -6.36
N THR A 237 15.35 -10.68 -7.10
CA THR A 237 14.82 -11.95 -7.62
C THR A 237 14.77 -13.06 -6.56
N ASN A 238 15.41 -12.84 -5.41
CA ASN A 238 15.51 -13.75 -4.27
C ASN A 238 15.11 -13.01 -2.97
N LEU A 239 13.97 -12.32 -2.98
CA LEU A 239 13.34 -11.88 -1.73
C LEU A 239 13.06 -13.14 -0.90
N THR A 240 13.89 -13.40 0.11
CA THR A 240 13.77 -14.55 0.99
C THR A 240 13.72 -14.05 2.44
N GLY A 241 12.79 -14.59 3.22
CA GLY A 241 12.64 -14.26 4.64
C GLY A 241 11.83 -12.98 4.96
N PRO A 242 12.23 -12.19 5.97
CA PRO A 242 11.41 -11.16 6.62
C PRO A 242 10.78 -10.11 5.70
N SER A 243 11.47 -9.76 4.61
CA SER A 243 11.07 -8.71 3.66
C SER A 243 9.87 -9.11 2.80
N VAL A 244 9.72 -10.39 2.47
CA VAL A 244 8.53 -10.89 1.74
C VAL A 244 7.31 -10.87 2.63
N ALA A 245 7.43 -11.37 3.86
CA ALA A 245 6.31 -11.46 4.78
C ALA A 245 5.72 -10.10 5.13
N ALA A 246 6.59 -9.11 5.36
CA ALA A 246 6.16 -7.75 5.61
C ALA A 246 5.48 -7.13 4.39
N ALA A 247 5.81 -7.51 3.16
CA ALA A 247 5.13 -7.04 1.96
C ALA A 247 3.65 -7.50 1.95
N PHE A 248 3.36 -8.70 2.48
CA PHE A 248 1.99 -9.20 2.60
C PHE A 248 1.13 -8.48 3.63
N ALA A 249 1.67 -7.55 4.43
CA ALA A 249 0.93 -6.92 5.53
C ALA A 249 -0.40 -6.29 5.06
N GLY A 250 -0.39 -5.48 4.01
CA GLY A 250 -1.60 -4.84 3.47
C GLY A 250 -2.54 -5.83 2.77
N ILE A 251 -1.98 -6.83 2.09
CA ILE A 251 -2.75 -7.90 1.44
C ILE A 251 -3.53 -8.70 2.50
N LEU A 252 -2.84 -9.13 3.56
CA LEU A 252 -3.44 -9.90 4.65
C LEU A 252 -4.41 -9.05 5.46
N SER A 253 -4.07 -7.80 5.75
CA SER A 253 -4.88 -7.01 6.67
C SER A 253 -6.18 -6.52 6.06
N ILE A 254 -6.09 -5.80 4.95
CA ILE A 254 -7.25 -5.15 4.34
C ILE A 254 -7.77 -5.92 3.13
N GLY A 255 -6.89 -6.50 2.32
CA GLY A 255 -7.31 -7.33 1.18
C GLY A 255 -8.11 -8.55 1.62
N VAL A 256 -7.56 -9.31 2.58
CA VAL A 256 -8.15 -10.56 3.10
C VAL A 256 -8.92 -10.29 4.40
N GLY A 257 -8.26 -9.77 5.42
CA GLY A 257 -8.79 -9.67 6.77
C GLY A 257 -10.08 -8.85 6.85
N ASP A 258 -10.06 -7.60 6.40
CA ASP A 258 -11.22 -6.69 6.40
C ASP A 258 -12.37 -7.20 5.49
N THR A 259 -12.03 -7.78 4.33
CA THR A 259 -13.01 -8.42 3.44
C THR A 259 -13.78 -9.53 4.15
N PHE A 260 -13.07 -10.51 4.74
CA PHE A 260 -13.71 -11.63 5.41
C PHE A 260 -14.33 -11.24 6.76
N ALA A 261 -13.83 -10.19 7.43
CA ALA A 261 -14.49 -9.60 8.60
C ALA A 261 -15.89 -9.07 8.25
N SER A 262 -15.98 -8.32 7.16
CA SER A 262 -17.21 -7.68 6.72
C SER A 262 -18.22 -8.70 6.17
N VAL A 263 -17.78 -9.59 5.29
CA VAL A 263 -18.65 -10.64 4.71
C VAL A 263 -19.12 -11.62 5.80
N GLY A 264 -18.20 -12.12 6.62
CA GLY A 264 -18.54 -13.03 7.72
C GLY A 264 -19.41 -12.36 8.79
N GLY A 265 -19.15 -11.08 9.08
CA GLY A 265 -19.95 -10.31 10.02
C GLY A 265 -21.37 -10.03 9.52
N LEU A 266 -21.57 -9.88 8.22
CA LEU A 266 -22.91 -9.76 7.63
C LEU A 266 -23.64 -11.10 7.60
N ALA A 267 -22.95 -12.19 7.23
CA ALA A 267 -23.55 -13.51 7.10
C ALA A 267 -23.85 -14.21 8.44
N PHE A 268 -22.96 -14.05 9.43
CA PHE A 268 -22.98 -14.83 10.67
C PHE A 268 -22.97 -13.98 11.94
N GLY A 269 -22.82 -12.66 11.85
CA GLY A 269 -22.61 -11.78 12.99
C GLY A 269 -23.81 -11.71 13.94
N LYS A 270 -23.69 -12.36 15.10
CA LYS A 270 -24.70 -12.34 16.17
C LYS A 270 -24.17 -11.65 17.41
N THR A 271 -22.90 -11.86 17.72
CA THR A 271 -22.28 -11.39 18.96
C THR A 271 -21.44 -10.16 18.68
N LYS A 272 -21.87 -8.99 19.18
CA LYS A 272 -21.14 -7.73 18.96
C LYS A 272 -20.02 -7.54 19.99
N TRP A 273 -18.91 -6.96 19.54
CA TRP A 273 -17.85 -6.52 20.44
C TRP A 273 -18.34 -5.37 21.31
N LYS A 274 -18.03 -5.38 22.62
CA LYS A 274 -18.38 -4.27 23.52
C LYS A 274 -17.82 -2.95 22.97
N GLY A 275 -18.72 -1.99 22.69
CA GLY A 275 -18.37 -0.67 22.17
C GLY A 275 -18.04 -0.61 20.67
N SER A 276 -18.37 -1.65 19.89
CA SER A 276 -18.23 -1.63 18.42
C SER A 276 -19.45 -2.27 17.75
N ASN A 277 -19.75 -1.85 16.52
CA ASN A 277 -20.77 -2.47 15.68
C ASN A 277 -20.28 -3.76 14.99
N LYS A 278 -18.99 -4.10 15.15
CA LYS A 278 -18.36 -5.29 14.59
C LYS A 278 -18.68 -6.54 15.42
N SER A 279 -18.73 -7.69 14.75
CA SER A 279 -19.11 -8.97 15.36
C SER A 279 -17.89 -9.84 15.66
N VAL A 280 -17.99 -10.67 16.70
CA VAL A 280 -16.99 -11.68 17.04
C VAL A 280 -16.87 -12.69 15.89
N GLU A 281 -18.00 -13.08 15.29
CA GLU A 281 -18.02 -14.01 14.17
C GLU A 281 -17.28 -13.44 12.94
N GLY A 282 -17.44 -12.14 12.65
CA GLY A 282 -16.66 -11.45 11.62
C GLY A 282 -15.16 -11.46 11.93
N THR A 283 -14.76 -11.14 13.17
CA THR A 283 -13.35 -11.23 13.58
C THR A 283 -12.77 -12.64 13.42
N LEU A 284 -13.55 -13.68 13.73
CA LEU A 284 -13.13 -15.07 13.52
C LEU A 284 -12.99 -15.41 12.03
N CYS A 285 -13.93 -14.99 11.17
CA CYS A 285 -13.82 -15.17 9.72
C CYS A 285 -12.57 -14.47 9.17
N SER A 286 -12.27 -13.27 9.63
CA SER A 286 -11.05 -12.53 9.29
C SER A 286 -9.78 -13.31 9.65
N LEU A 287 -9.70 -13.79 10.90
CA LEU A 287 -8.55 -14.54 11.39
C LEU A 287 -8.37 -15.84 10.61
N VAL A 288 -9.43 -16.63 10.43
CA VAL A 288 -9.38 -17.89 9.68
C VAL A 288 -8.92 -17.65 8.24
N ALA A 289 -9.46 -16.64 7.56
CA ALA A 289 -9.07 -16.32 6.19
C ALA A 289 -7.58 -15.91 6.09
N GLN A 290 -7.10 -15.06 6.99
CA GLN A 290 -5.69 -14.68 7.04
C GLN A 290 -4.78 -15.90 7.30
N LEU A 291 -5.16 -16.79 8.24
CA LEU A 291 -4.40 -18.01 8.54
C LEU A 291 -4.38 -18.99 7.36
N LEU A 292 -5.48 -19.11 6.60
CA LEU A 292 -5.52 -19.94 5.39
C LEU A 292 -4.57 -19.40 4.32
N VAL A 293 -4.52 -18.08 4.13
CA VAL A 293 -3.57 -17.45 3.21
C VAL A 293 -2.14 -17.67 3.69
N ILE A 294 -1.83 -17.44 4.98
CA ILE A 294 -0.51 -17.71 5.55
C ILE A 294 -0.11 -19.18 5.39
N GLY A 295 -1.04 -20.12 5.61
CA GLY A 295 -0.82 -21.55 5.42
C GLY A 295 -0.53 -21.90 3.96
N ALA A 296 -1.28 -21.33 3.02
CA ALA A 296 -1.04 -21.51 1.58
C ALA A 296 0.32 -20.93 1.16
N LEU A 297 0.68 -19.75 1.70
CA LEU A 297 1.99 -19.15 1.48
C LEU A 297 3.10 -20.07 1.98
N TRP A 298 3.00 -20.58 3.21
CA TRP A 298 4.00 -21.45 3.81
C TRP A 298 4.12 -22.80 3.09
N ALA A 299 3.01 -23.34 2.60
CA ALA A 299 2.99 -24.59 1.82
C ALA A 299 3.50 -24.39 0.37
N SER A 300 3.54 -23.16 -0.12
CA SER A 300 4.03 -22.87 -1.47
C SER A 300 5.57 -22.82 -1.48
N ASP A 301 6.18 -23.48 -2.47
CA ASP A 301 7.62 -23.40 -2.74
C ASP A 301 8.06 -21.98 -3.16
N LEU A 302 7.11 -21.08 -3.42
CA LEU A 302 7.33 -19.71 -3.90
C LEU A 302 7.84 -18.74 -2.83
N SER A 303 7.63 -19.02 -1.54
CA SER A 303 7.83 -18.03 -0.47
C SER A 303 8.99 -18.34 0.48
N SER A 304 9.49 -19.59 0.50
CA SER A 304 10.59 -20.06 1.38
C SER A 304 10.50 -19.55 2.84
N LEU A 305 9.29 -19.43 3.38
CA LEU A 305 9.07 -18.81 4.69
C LEU A 305 9.58 -19.70 5.83
N GLY A 306 10.51 -19.16 6.63
CA GLY A 306 10.99 -19.81 7.84
C GLY A 306 9.94 -19.79 8.95
N MET A 307 10.09 -20.69 9.93
CA MET A 307 9.17 -20.81 11.08
C MET A 307 9.01 -19.48 11.85
N THR A 308 10.10 -18.71 11.98
CA THR A 308 10.09 -17.39 12.62
C THR A 308 9.15 -16.42 11.90
N THR A 309 9.22 -16.40 10.58
CA THR A 309 8.43 -15.53 9.71
C THR A 309 6.95 -15.94 9.69
N VAL A 310 6.66 -17.24 9.67
CA VAL A 310 5.28 -17.73 9.81
C VAL A 310 4.71 -17.35 11.17
N THR A 311 5.50 -17.48 12.24
CA THR A 311 5.09 -17.08 13.59
C THR A 311 4.80 -15.58 13.68
N SER A 312 5.63 -14.73 13.06
CA SER A 312 5.38 -13.29 13.03
C SER A 312 4.11 -12.93 12.26
N LEU A 313 3.85 -13.58 11.12
CA LEU A 313 2.61 -13.43 10.35
C LEU A 313 1.36 -13.83 11.14
N VAL A 314 1.41 -14.96 11.84
CA VAL A 314 0.29 -15.44 12.68
C VAL A 314 -0.01 -14.46 13.82
N ILE A 315 1.03 -13.99 14.53
CA ILE A 315 0.86 -13.01 15.61
C ILE A 315 0.30 -11.70 15.06
N ALA A 316 0.80 -11.24 13.91
CA ALA A 316 0.29 -10.05 13.24
C ALA A 316 -1.17 -10.20 12.83
N ALA A 317 -1.58 -11.34 12.26
CA ALA A 317 -2.97 -11.60 11.88
C ALA A 317 -3.93 -11.58 13.09
N VAL A 318 -3.49 -12.15 14.23
CA VAL A 318 -4.27 -12.10 15.49
C VAL A 318 -4.44 -10.66 15.97
N ILE A 319 -3.33 -9.91 16.11
CA ILE A 319 -3.37 -8.53 16.58
C ILE A 319 -4.22 -7.65 15.64
N ASN A 320 -4.00 -7.79 14.34
CA ASN A 320 -4.77 -7.08 13.32
C ASN A 320 -6.27 -7.35 13.46
N ALA A 321 -6.70 -8.62 13.54
CA ALA A 321 -8.12 -8.97 13.66
C ALA A 321 -8.76 -8.35 14.93
N PHE A 322 -8.03 -8.30 16.04
CA PHE A 322 -8.50 -7.66 17.28
C PHE A 322 -8.56 -6.13 17.18
N VAL A 323 -7.57 -5.49 16.57
CA VAL A 323 -7.57 -4.03 16.39
C VAL A 323 -8.68 -3.64 15.44
N GLU A 324 -8.84 -4.35 14.32
CA GLU A 324 -9.92 -4.15 13.36
C GLU A 324 -11.29 -4.24 14.04
N ALA A 325 -11.49 -5.17 14.98
CA ALA A 325 -12.74 -5.29 15.75
C ALA A 325 -13.07 -4.06 16.64
N LYS A 326 -12.10 -3.15 16.86
CA LYS A 326 -12.20 -2.00 17.76
C LYS A 326 -12.00 -0.66 17.07
N THR A 327 -11.50 -0.64 15.84
CA THR A 327 -11.25 0.58 15.06
C THR A 327 -12.30 0.77 13.98
N ASP A 328 -12.87 1.97 13.89
CA ASP A 328 -13.91 2.28 12.89
C ASP A 328 -13.43 3.22 11.77
N GLN A 329 -12.40 4.04 12.01
CA GLN A 329 -11.95 5.09 11.08
C GLN A 329 -10.52 4.82 10.57
N ILE A 330 -10.32 4.96 9.26
CA ILE A 330 -9.00 4.91 8.57
C ILE A 330 -8.29 3.55 8.73
N ASP A 331 -9.06 2.48 8.85
CA ASP A 331 -8.61 1.08 8.84
C ASP A 331 -7.73 0.75 7.62
N ASN A 332 -8.08 1.29 6.45
CA ASN A 332 -7.35 1.08 5.20
C ASN A 332 -5.90 1.58 5.21
N LEU A 333 -5.48 2.47 6.12
CA LEU A 333 -4.08 2.86 6.27
C LEU A 333 -3.47 2.35 7.57
N VAL A 334 -4.23 2.39 8.67
CA VAL A 334 -3.71 2.05 10.00
C VAL A 334 -3.46 0.55 10.14
N LEU A 335 -4.36 -0.31 9.66
CA LEU A 335 -4.21 -1.76 9.83
C LEU A 335 -3.03 -2.33 9.03
N PRO A 336 -2.79 -1.95 7.75
CA PRO A 336 -1.61 -2.39 7.04
C PRO A 336 -0.29 -2.00 7.73
N LEU A 337 -0.20 -0.76 8.23
CA LEU A 337 1.00 -0.27 8.93
C LEU A 337 1.22 -1.01 10.25
N LEU A 338 0.16 -1.17 11.05
CA LEU A 338 0.21 -1.97 12.28
C LEU A 338 0.67 -3.40 11.98
N THR A 339 0.08 -4.03 10.97
CA THR A 339 0.40 -5.41 10.58
C THR A 339 1.87 -5.51 10.17
N TYR A 340 2.36 -4.56 9.37
CA TYR A 340 3.76 -4.45 8.96
C TYR A 340 4.70 -4.32 10.17
N ASP A 341 4.40 -3.39 11.08
CA ASP A 341 5.23 -3.13 12.27
C ASP A 341 5.30 -4.35 13.19
N VAL A 342 4.18 -5.05 13.38
CA VAL A 342 4.15 -6.28 14.18
C VAL A 342 4.97 -7.39 13.53
N ILE A 343 4.85 -7.60 12.21
CA ILE A 343 5.64 -8.63 11.50
C ILE A 343 7.13 -8.38 11.72
N ILE A 344 7.60 -7.17 11.41
CA ILE A 344 9.01 -6.80 11.53
C ILE A 344 9.49 -6.86 12.99
N GLY A 345 8.69 -6.35 13.93
CA GLY A 345 9.03 -6.31 15.35
C GLY A 345 9.15 -7.70 15.97
N VAL A 346 8.17 -8.56 15.73
CA VAL A 346 8.14 -9.93 16.25
C VAL A 346 9.26 -10.76 15.64
N GLU A 347 9.48 -10.65 14.34
CA GLU A 347 10.54 -11.42 13.68
C GLU A 347 11.93 -11.05 14.19
N LYS A 348 12.21 -9.74 14.38
CA LYS A 348 13.46 -9.27 15.00
C LYS A 348 13.61 -9.79 16.43
N ALA A 349 12.54 -9.78 17.23
CA ALA A 349 12.58 -10.26 18.61
C ALA A 349 12.88 -11.77 18.69
N LEU A 350 12.23 -12.56 17.83
CA LEU A 350 12.46 -14.01 17.75
C LEU A 350 13.87 -14.33 17.26
N LEU A 351 14.36 -13.66 16.22
CA LEU A 351 15.74 -13.82 15.73
C LEU A 351 16.76 -13.49 16.82
N TRP A 352 16.56 -12.38 17.54
CA TRP A 352 17.42 -12.01 18.66
C TRP A 352 17.43 -13.11 19.74
N TYR A 353 16.27 -13.63 20.12
CA TYR A 353 16.17 -14.72 21.10
C TYR A 353 16.91 -15.98 20.65
N TYR A 354 16.73 -16.43 19.40
CA TYR A 354 17.41 -17.61 18.88
C TYR A 354 18.93 -17.46 18.80
N VAL A 355 19.42 -16.26 18.46
CA VAL A 355 20.87 -15.98 18.43
C VAL A 355 21.49 -16.09 19.82
N GLN A 356 20.79 -15.62 20.86
CA GLN A 356 21.28 -15.72 22.25
C GLN A 356 21.35 -17.18 22.76
N GLN A 357 20.59 -18.11 22.17
CA GLN A 357 20.58 -19.51 22.59
C GLN A 357 21.54 -20.42 21.83
N ARG A 358 22.28 -19.91 20.83
CA ARG A 358 23.29 -20.74 20.15
C ARG A 358 24.50 -20.94 21.08
N PRO A 359 24.86 -22.18 21.45
CA PRO A 359 26.11 -22.43 22.17
C PRO A 359 27.30 -21.98 21.30
N ILE A 360 28.28 -21.33 21.95
CA ILE A 360 29.51 -20.80 21.32
C ILE A 360 30.34 -21.93 20.71
#